data_AF-A0A3M1PZY8-F1
#
_entry.id   AF-A0A3M1PZY8-F1
#
_cell.length_a   1.000
_cell.length_b   1.000
_cell.length_c   1.000
_cell.angle_alpha   90.00
_cell.angle_beta   90.00
_cell.angle_gamma   90.00
#
_symmetry.space_group_name_H-M   'P 1'
#
loop_
_entity.id
_entity.type
_entity.pdbx_description
1 polymer ?
#
loop_
_entity_poly.entity_id
_entity_poly.type
_entity_poly.pdbx_seq_one_letter_code
_entity_poly.pdbx_strand_id
1 'polypeptide(L)'
;MTQVLDETAASDVGTTPSAIGGPLEGALEGTTLAELLWRLGSRRLTGSLVLERDGIRKVVYLRDGRIVFAASTDPEDRLGPFLLRRGAVRLADLVEAGSRVATGRRLGQILIERGALEPPAVVRAVADQVREIVLSLFSWRQGAWRVSPVRLPEDESITLDLPVTDAILEGVRRIEAWEEIRRAVGGPRAIYRVRPGVEVDHPAFGLVERSVLERLGTPQRMDSLCREIYAPSFAIFRTVWALSILGFVERWSQGSIRECLAEPGEGVIGDHGVADLVVELGERGFSGVLRLFRDGEEGALFFEDGRVEFATTSDPEQGLSGHLLRRGVISEKDHELAVRRLISGKRLGRLLVEDGALDDEDVERFVREQVLDVARRLVLWNSGEYLIEEALPSDEEITLSMSAEDVVMTACESIERFRPVWEALGGLDAVYRLRPDYLDRLDRMSLRPEAWGVVAQLGRERSLRELLESRAEPDFEICRRVYGLLRARVIERAVADAERVVPGTEVFEPGAAADDAAAAPPEPAAARTPPRTPARAAE
;
A
#
# COMPACT_ATOMS: atom_id res chain seq x y z
N MET A 1 -44.22 10.18 3.49
CA MET A 1 -44.90 10.87 2.38
C MET A 1 -43.81 11.27 1.41
N THR A 2 -43.79 10.68 0.22
CA THR A 2 -42.79 10.94 -0.83
C THR A 2 -43.05 12.33 -1.37
N GLN A 3 -42.15 13.29 -1.17
CA GLN A 3 -42.26 14.60 -1.80
C GLN A 3 -40.99 14.94 -2.59
N VAL A 4 -41.27 15.07 -3.89
CA VAL A 4 -40.54 15.66 -4.99
C VAL A 4 -39.83 16.95 -4.56
N LEU A 5 -38.53 17.04 -4.84
CA LEU A 5 -37.73 18.27 -4.68
C LEU A 5 -37.87 19.11 -5.95
N ASP A 6 -38.43 20.30 -5.80
CA ASP A 6 -38.52 21.34 -6.83
C ASP A 6 -37.31 22.28 -6.68
N GLU A 7 -36.62 22.55 -7.78
CA GLU A 7 -35.50 23.47 -7.88
C GLU A 7 -36.03 24.90 -8.06
N THR A 8 -35.70 25.84 -7.15
CA THR A 8 -35.25 27.20 -7.52
C THR A 8 -34.89 28.10 -6.33
N ALA A 9 -33.80 28.84 -6.55
CA ALA A 9 -33.41 30.16 -6.03
C ALA A 9 -32.80 30.33 -4.61
N ALA A 10 -31.50 30.67 -4.68
CA ALA A 10 -30.60 31.43 -3.80
C ALA A 10 -31.26 32.49 -2.87
N SER A 11 -30.68 32.94 -1.75
CA SER A 11 -29.27 33.25 -1.48
C SER A 11 -29.02 33.37 0.03
N ASP A 12 -28.06 32.65 0.58
CA ASP A 12 -27.29 33.12 1.75
C ASP A 12 -25.91 32.44 1.80
N VAL A 13 -24.90 33.20 2.21
CA VAL A 13 -23.47 32.94 1.94
C VAL A 13 -22.92 31.82 2.85
N GLY A 14 -22.99 30.59 2.37
CA GLY A 14 -22.20 29.45 2.85
C GLY A 14 -21.03 29.18 1.90
N THR A 15 -19.84 28.94 2.44
CA THR A 15 -18.62 28.62 1.68
C THR A 15 -18.91 27.62 0.56
N THR A 16 -18.66 28.02 -0.69
CA THR A 16 -18.95 27.20 -1.87
C THR A 16 -18.10 25.92 -1.89
N PRO A 17 -18.60 24.81 -2.48
CA PRO A 17 -17.89 23.52 -2.56
C PRO A 17 -16.50 23.60 -3.22
N SER A 18 -16.24 24.67 -3.97
CA SER A 18 -14.96 24.94 -4.63
C SER A 18 -13.79 25.20 -3.67
N ALA A 19 -14.03 25.49 -2.39
CA ALA A 19 -12.98 25.71 -1.39
C ALA A 19 -12.50 24.41 -0.71
N ILE A 20 -13.13 23.27 -0.99
CA ILE A 20 -12.87 21.97 -0.33
C ILE A 20 -11.73 21.22 -1.05
N GLY A 21 -10.71 21.89 -1.61
CA GLY A 21 -9.61 21.32 -2.41
C GLY A 21 -9.44 19.79 -2.32
N GLY A 22 -9.75 19.09 -3.42
CA GLY A 22 -9.89 17.64 -3.53
C GLY A 22 -11.22 17.24 -4.20
N PRO A 23 -11.42 15.94 -4.52
CA PRO A 23 -12.67 15.46 -5.11
C PRO A 23 -13.85 15.61 -4.14
N LEU A 24 -15.03 15.93 -4.68
CA LEU A 24 -16.30 16.02 -3.91
C LEU A 24 -17.11 14.72 -3.95
N GLU A 25 -16.63 13.72 -4.69
CA GLU A 25 -17.21 12.39 -4.79
C GLU A 25 -16.11 11.38 -5.08
N GLY A 26 -16.33 10.13 -4.74
CA GLY A 26 -15.36 9.06 -4.96
C GLY A 26 -15.83 7.72 -4.44
N ALA A 27 -14.92 6.75 -4.50
CA ALA A 27 -15.08 5.42 -3.93
C ALA A 27 -14.46 5.37 -2.52
N LEU A 28 -14.97 4.51 -1.65
CA LEU A 28 -14.38 4.21 -0.34
C LEU A 28 -13.17 3.28 -0.48
N GLU A 29 -13.04 2.61 -1.62
CA GLU A 29 -11.88 1.81 -2.01
C GLU A 29 -10.66 2.73 -2.18
N GLY A 30 -9.87 2.88 -1.11
CA GLY A 30 -8.67 3.73 -1.07
C GLY A 30 -8.77 4.96 -0.15
N THR A 31 -9.86 5.14 0.59
CA THR A 31 -9.95 6.14 1.67
C THR A 31 -10.85 5.64 2.80
N THR A 32 -10.67 6.13 4.02
CA THR A 32 -11.51 5.74 5.16
C THR A 32 -12.52 6.82 5.53
N LEU A 33 -13.63 6.43 6.16
CA LEU A 33 -14.56 7.40 6.72
C LEU A 33 -13.86 8.35 7.72
N ALA A 34 -12.90 7.85 8.49
CA ALA A 34 -12.14 8.65 9.44
C ALA A 34 -11.40 9.81 8.74
N GLU A 35 -10.73 9.53 7.63
CA GLU A 35 -10.05 10.54 6.81
C GLU A 35 -11.03 11.52 6.15
N LEU A 36 -12.15 11.02 5.63
CA LEU A 36 -13.19 11.85 5.04
C LEU A 36 -13.79 12.80 6.07
N LEU A 37 -14.22 12.29 7.23
CA LEU A 37 -14.76 13.12 8.31
C LEU A 37 -13.73 14.13 8.80
N TRP A 38 -12.46 13.73 8.99
CA TRP A 38 -11.40 14.66 9.38
C TRP A 38 -11.22 15.78 8.36
N ARG A 39 -11.20 15.47 7.06
CA ARG A 39 -11.07 16.44 5.98
C ARG A 39 -12.22 17.45 5.96
N LEU A 40 -13.45 16.98 6.14
CA LEU A 40 -14.64 17.85 6.16
C LEU A 40 -14.69 18.67 7.46
N GLY A 41 -14.34 18.05 8.58
CA GLY A 41 -14.38 18.65 9.91
C GLY A 41 -13.32 19.72 10.13
N SER A 42 -12.06 19.44 9.79
CA SER A 42 -10.94 20.39 9.89
C SER A 42 -11.14 21.65 9.04
N ARG A 43 -11.92 21.55 7.96
CA ARG A 43 -12.32 22.67 7.09
C ARG A 43 -13.65 23.32 7.49
N ARG A 44 -14.24 22.90 8.61
CA ARG A 44 -15.51 23.40 9.15
C ARG A 44 -16.65 23.40 8.13
N LEU A 45 -16.68 22.37 7.27
CA LEU A 45 -17.70 22.27 6.24
C LEU A 45 -19.10 22.23 6.87
N THR A 46 -20.03 22.96 6.26
CA THR A 46 -21.46 22.83 6.54
C THR A 46 -22.13 22.22 5.31
N GLY A 47 -22.78 21.07 5.48
CA GLY A 47 -23.38 20.31 4.39
C GLY A 47 -23.65 18.87 4.77
N SER A 48 -23.63 17.99 3.79
CA SER A 48 -23.90 16.55 3.97
C SER A 48 -22.86 15.69 3.27
N LEU A 49 -22.50 14.59 3.92
CA LEU A 49 -21.74 13.48 3.35
C LEU A 49 -22.71 12.33 3.11
N VAL A 50 -22.93 12.00 1.85
CA VAL A 50 -23.76 10.88 1.40
C VAL A 50 -22.87 9.69 1.12
N LEU A 51 -23.18 8.53 1.69
CA LEU A 51 -22.51 7.26 1.43
C LEU A 51 -23.52 6.22 0.95
N GLU A 52 -23.16 5.47 -0.09
CA GLU A 52 -24.02 4.45 -0.70
C GLU A 52 -23.25 3.14 -0.90
N ARG A 53 -23.83 2.03 -0.45
CA ARG A 53 -23.29 0.68 -0.59
C ARG A 53 -24.43 -0.34 -0.67
N ASP A 54 -24.43 -1.21 -1.68
CA ASP A 54 -25.42 -2.29 -1.83
C ASP A 54 -26.89 -1.85 -1.72
N GLY A 55 -27.22 -0.68 -2.26
CA GLY A 55 -28.57 -0.09 -2.17
C GLY A 55 -28.92 0.53 -0.81
N ILE A 56 -28.03 0.45 0.18
CA ILE A 56 -28.13 1.17 1.45
C ILE A 56 -27.49 2.54 1.29
N ARG A 57 -28.23 3.58 1.66
CA ARG A 57 -27.80 4.98 1.64
C ARG A 57 -27.80 5.53 3.05
N LYS A 58 -26.67 6.10 3.47
CA LYS A 58 -26.53 6.83 4.73
C LYS A 58 -26.08 8.25 4.46
N VAL A 59 -26.62 9.21 5.21
CA VAL A 59 -26.30 10.63 5.07
C VAL A 59 -25.87 11.16 6.42
N VAL A 60 -24.69 11.76 6.50
CA VAL A 60 -24.16 12.42 7.68
C VAL A 60 -24.20 13.93 7.44
N TYR A 61 -24.83 14.66 8.34
CA TYR A 61 -24.97 16.11 8.24
C TYR A 61 -23.95 16.80 9.14
N LEU A 62 -23.20 17.73 8.57
CA LEU A 62 -22.14 18.47 9.24
C LEU A 62 -22.45 19.97 9.29
N ARG A 63 -22.06 20.62 10.39
CA ARG A 63 -22.12 22.07 10.58
C ARG A 63 -20.93 22.50 11.42
N ASP A 64 -20.10 23.42 10.90
CA ASP A 64 -18.93 23.99 11.60
C ASP A 64 -18.04 22.93 12.31
N GLY A 65 -17.70 21.85 11.60
CA GLY A 65 -16.83 20.80 12.14
C GLY A 65 -17.50 19.82 13.11
N ARG A 66 -18.82 19.88 13.26
CA ARG A 66 -19.63 19.01 14.11
C ARG A 66 -20.64 18.22 13.29
N ILE A 67 -20.91 16.99 13.72
CA ILE A 67 -21.98 16.17 13.18
C ILE A 67 -23.26 16.51 13.93
N VAL A 68 -24.25 17.01 13.19
CA VAL A 68 -25.52 17.51 13.74
C VAL A 68 -26.67 16.54 13.52
N PHE A 69 -26.58 15.66 12.53
CA PHE A 69 -27.60 14.65 12.27
C PHE A 69 -27.06 13.52 11.38
N ALA A 70 -27.75 12.40 11.34
CA ALA A 70 -27.50 11.33 10.38
C ALA A 70 -28.78 10.56 10.06
N ALA A 71 -28.92 10.15 8.80
CA ALA A 71 -30.05 9.38 8.30
C ALA A 71 -29.55 8.11 7.59
N SER A 72 -30.38 7.07 7.57
CA SER A 72 -30.05 5.79 6.96
C SER A 72 -31.28 5.12 6.35
N THR A 73 -31.12 4.52 5.18
CA THR A 73 -32.14 3.65 4.58
C THR A 73 -32.04 2.20 5.06
N ASP A 74 -31.01 1.86 5.84
CA ASP A 74 -30.82 0.53 6.41
C ASP A 74 -31.96 0.19 7.38
N PRO A 75 -32.71 -0.91 7.18
CA PRO A 75 -33.74 -1.35 8.11
C PRO A 75 -33.22 -1.56 9.54
N GLU A 76 -31.97 -1.98 9.71
CA GLU A 76 -31.36 -2.23 11.02
C GLU A 76 -31.07 -0.95 11.80
N ASP A 77 -30.91 0.19 11.12
CA ASP A 77 -30.66 1.48 11.75
C ASP A 77 -31.94 2.15 12.26
N ARG A 78 -33.12 1.62 11.95
CA ARG A 78 -34.40 2.20 12.37
C ARG A 78 -34.53 2.20 13.90
N LEU A 79 -35.23 3.21 14.42
CA LEU A 79 -35.41 3.41 15.87
C LEU A 79 -35.97 2.17 16.58
N GLY A 80 -36.88 1.43 15.94
CA GLY A 80 -37.47 0.21 16.49
C GLY A 80 -36.45 -0.91 16.77
N PRO A 81 -35.82 -1.48 15.72
CA PRO A 81 -34.73 -2.43 15.87
C PRO A 81 -33.61 -1.95 16.81
N PHE A 82 -33.23 -0.67 16.72
CA PHE A 82 -32.25 -0.06 17.61
C PHE A 82 -32.64 -0.15 19.09
N LEU A 83 -33.86 0.27 19.45
CA LEU A 83 -34.38 0.20 20.81
C LEU A 83 -34.47 -1.25 21.33
N LEU A 84 -34.86 -2.18 20.46
CA LEU A 84 -34.94 -3.60 20.80
C LEU A 84 -33.57 -4.19 21.11
N ARG A 85 -32.55 -3.93 20.27
CA ARG A 85 -31.17 -4.41 20.48
C ARG A 85 -30.57 -3.89 21.77
N ARG A 86 -30.92 -2.67 22.18
CA ARG A 86 -30.49 -2.08 23.46
C ARG A 86 -31.32 -2.54 24.66
N GLY A 87 -32.34 -3.38 24.46
CA GLY A 87 -33.25 -3.83 25.52
C GLY A 87 -34.12 -2.71 26.10
N ALA A 88 -34.20 -1.55 25.44
CA ALA A 88 -34.97 -0.40 25.90
C ALA A 88 -36.48 -0.58 25.72
N VAL A 89 -36.89 -1.47 24.80
CA VAL A 89 -38.30 -1.87 24.58
C VAL A 89 -38.39 -3.37 24.37
N ARG A 90 -39.53 -3.97 24.73
CA ARG A 90 -39.80 -5.39 24.47
C ARG A 90 -40.31 -5.58 23.04
N LEU A 91 -40.06 -6.76 22.47
CA LEU A 91 -40.53 -7.10 21.12
C LEU A 91 -42.05 -6.95 20.97
N ALA A 92 -42.82 -7.35 22.00
CA ALA A 92 -44.27 -7.22 22.01
C ALA A 92 -44.72 -5.76 21.88
N ASP A 93 -44.11 -4.84 22.63
CA ASP A 93 -44.44 -3.41 22.59
C ASP A 93 -44.10 -2.81 21.21
N LEU A 94 -43.01 -3.26 20.58
CA LEU A 94 -42.56 -2.78 19.28
C LEU A 94 -43.45 -3.27 18.13
N VAL A 95 -43.83 -4.55 18.10
CA VAL A 95 -44.74 -5.11 17.07
C VAL A 95 -46.07 -4.37 17.08
N GLU A 96 -46.59 -4.14 18.28
CA GLU A 96 -47.92 -3.59 18.50
C GLU A 96 -47.95 -2.05 18.38
N ALA A 97 -46.79 -1.39 18.47
CA ALA A 97 -46.58 -0.01 18.05
C ALA A 97 -46.39 0.11 16.52
N GLY A 98 -45.67 -0.84 15.90
CA GLY A 98 -45.38 -0.90 14.47
C GLY A 98 -46.64 -0.97 13.60
N SER A 99 -47.66 -1.71 14.02
CA SER A 99 -48.96 -1.78 13.33
C SER A 99 -49.71 -0.43 13.28
N ARG A 100 -49.31 0.54 14.12
CA ARG A 100 -49.91 1.90 14.21
C ARG A 100 -49.05 2.98 13.58
N VAL A 101 -47.82 2.67 13.14
CA VAL A 101 -46.95 3.64 12.43
C VAL A 101 -47.52 4.01 11.05
N ALA A 102 -48.37 3.16 10.47
CA ALA A 102 -49.06 3.41 9.21
C ALA A 102 -49.97 4.66 9.21
N THR A 103 -50.37 5.17 10.38
CA THR A 103 -51.27 6.34 10.50
C THR A 103 -50.55 7.69 10.57
N GLY A 104 -49.32 7.80 10.05
CA GLY A 104 -48.57 9.07 9.99
C GLY A 104 -48.00 9.54 11.34
N ARG A 105 -48.00 8.69 12.36
CA ARG A 105 -47.52 8.99 13.71
C ARG A 105 -46.10 8.46 13.90
N ARG A 106 -45.21 9.24 14.55
CA ARG A 106 -43.81 8.84 14.81
C ARG A 106 -43.78 7.70 15.85
N LEU A 107 -42.95 6.68 15.61
CA LEU A 107 -42.83 5.51 16.50
C LEU A 107 -42.55 5.89 17.96
N GLY A 108 -41.67 6.87 18.20
CA GLY A 108 -41.35 7.35 19.54
C GLY A 108 -42.56 7.90 20.30
N GLN A 109 -43.47 8.62 19.63
CA GLN A 109 -44.69 9.13 20.26
C GLN A 109 -45.64 7.99 20.67
N ILE A 110 -45.76 6.96 19.84
CA ILE A 110 -46.60 5.78 20.11
C ILE A 110 -46.07 5.01 21.33
N LEU A 111 -44.75 4.92 21.48
CA LEU A 111 -44.11 4.26 22.61
C LEU A 111 -44.30 5.05 23.93
N ILE A 112 -44.33 6.39 23.87
CA ILE A 112 -44.62 7.26 25.03
C ILE A 112 -46.05 7.08 25.52
N GLU A 113 -47.03 7.18 24.62
CA GLU A 113 -48.45 7.06 24.98
C GLU A 113 -48.81 5.71 25.61
N ARG A 114 -48.01 4.68 25.32
CA ARG A 114 -48.18 3.33 25.84
C ARG A 114 -47.40 3.08 27.14
N GLY A 115 -46.66 4.08 27.63
CA GLY A 115 -45.80 3.92 28.80
C GLY A 115 -44.62 2.97 28.60
N ALA A 116 -44.28 2.65 27.34
CA ALA A 116 -43.13 1.81 27.03
C ALA A 116 -41.81 2.59 27.14
N LEU A 117 -41.84 3.90 26.92
CA LEU A 117 -40.71 4.82 27.09
C LEU A 117 -41.17 6.16 27.65
N GLU A 118 -40.35 6.76 28.52
CA GLU A 118 -40.56 8.15 28.97
C GLU A 118 -40.14 9.17 27.89
N PRO A 119 -40.75 10.36 27.81
CA PRO A 119 -40.40 11.36 26.80
C PRO A 119 -38.90 11.71 26.72
N PRO A 120 -38.16 11.91 27.84
CA PRO A 120 -36.71 12.14 27.79
C PRO A 120 -35.93 10.92 27.28
N ALA A 121 -36.43 9.71 27.48
CA ALA A 121 -35.79 8.48 27.01
C ALA A 121 -35.87 8.35 25.48
N VAL A 122 -36.97 8.79 24.86
CA VAL A 122 -37.09 8.81 23.40
C VAL A 122 -36.10 9.79 22.77
N VAL A 123 -35.92 10.99 23.33
CA VAL A 123 -34.96 11.97 22.81
C VAL A 123 -33.53 11.41 22.87
N ARG A 124 -33.15 10.81 24.01
CA ARG A 124 -31.84 10.14 24.16
C ARG A 124 -31.68 8.98 23.18
N ALA A 125 -32.72 8.16 23.01
CA ALA A 125 -32.69 7.04 22.08
C ALA A 125 -32.51 7.47 20.63
N VAL A 126 -33.14 8.57 20.20
CA VAL A 126 -32.95 9.12 18.85
C VAL A 126 -31.53 9.67 18.70
N ALA A 127 -31.02 10.42 19.68
CA ALA A 127 -29.64 10.92 19.64
C ALA A 127 -28.62 9.77 19.57
N ASP A 128 -28.83 8.70 20.35
CA ASP A 128 -27.98 7.51 20.34
C ASP A 128 -28.11 6.72 19.03
N GLN A 129 -29.31 6.64 18.45
CA GLN A 129 -29.53 6.02 17.14
C GLN A 129 -28.76 6.77 16.05
N VAL A 130 -28.86 8.10 16.04
CA VAL A 130 -28.13 8.96 15.09
C VAL A 130 -26.62 8.77 15.25
N ARG A 131 -26.12 8.76 16.50
CA ARG A 131 -24.72 8.44 16.79
C ARG A 131 -24.32 7.07 16.25
N GLU A 132 -25.16 6.05 16.45
CA GLU A 132 -24.90 4.69 15.99
C GLU A 132 -24.86 4.59 14.46
N ILE A 133 -25.73 5.31 13.75
CA ILE A 133 -25.69 5.39 12.28
C ILE A 133 -24.31 5.88 11.80
N VAL A 134 -23.82 6.98 12.38
CA VAL A 134 -22.49 7.53 12.05
C VAL A 134 -21.39 6.52 12.34
N LEU A 135 -21.42 5.90 13.52
CA LEU A 135 -20.35 5.01 13.95
C LEU A 135 -20.35 3.69 13.18
N SER A 136 -21.51 3.22 12.71
CA SER A 136 -21.62 2.04 11.85
C SER A 136 -20.87 2.19 10.53
N LEU A 137 -20.76 3.42 10.02
CA LEU A 137 -20.07 3.71 8.75
C LEU A 137 -18.56 3.48 8.82
N PHE A 138 -17.94 3.48 10.00
CA PHE A 138 -16.51 3.19 10.14
C PHE A 138 -16.17 1.74 9.77
N SER A 139 -17.16 0.85 9.70
CA SER A 139 -16.99 -0.54 9.24
C SER A 139 -17.10 -0.68 7.71
N TRP A 140 -17.50 0.36 6.99
CA TRP A 140 -17.67 0.30 5.53
C TRP A 140 -16.32 0.45 4.85
N ARG A 141 -15.92 -0.56 4.08
CA ARG A 141 -14.65 -0.57 3.31
C ARG A 141 -14.82 -0.30 1.81
N GLN A 142 -16.06 -0.34 1.34
CA GLN A 142 -16.44 -0.27 -0.07
C GLN A 142 -17.73 0.54 -0.20
N GLY A 143 -17.92 1.16 -1.36
CA GLY A 143 -19.10 1.99 -1.64
C GLY A 143 -18.73 3.38 -2.16
N ALA A 144 -19.73 4.11 -2.64
CA ALA A 144 -19.55 5.47 -3.15
C ALA A 144 -19.81 6.50 -2.06
N TRP A 145 -19.07 7.60 -2.09
CA TRP A 145 -19.33 8.76 -1.26
C TRP A 145 -19.43 10.04 -2.09
N ARG A 146 -20.20 11.00 -1.59
CA ARG A 146 -20.35 12.34 -2.18
C ARG A 146 -20.62 13.38 -1.10
N VAL A 147 -19.98 14.53 -1.25
CA VAL A 147 -20.24 15.73 -0.46
C VAL A 147 -21.25 16.59 -1.20
N SER A 148 -22.30 17.02 -0.51
CA SER A 148 -23.31 17.91 -1.07
C SER A 148 -23.65 19.03 -0.09
N PRO A 149 -23.77 20.30 -0.54
CA PRO A 149 -24.12 21.45 0.29
C PRO A 149 -25.62 21.48 0.64
N VAL A 150 -26.23 20.31 0.91
CA VAL A 150 -27.66 20.19 1.23
C VAL A 150 -27.97 20.98 2.50
N ARG A 151 -29.09 21.71 2.48
CA ARG A 151 -29.64 22.35 3.67
C ARG A 151 -29.92 21.30 4.74
N LEU A 152 -29.52 21.60 5.97
CA LEU A 152 -29.81 20.78 7.13
C LEU A 152 -31.33 20.63 7.26
N PRO A 153 -31.86 19.45 7.61
CA PRO A 153 -33.30 19.30 7.80
C PRO A 153 -33.77 20.28 8.88
N GLU A 154 -34.50 21.33 8.48
CA GLU A 154 -35.00 22.35 9.42
C GLU A 154 -36.11 21.77 10.34
N ASP A 155 -36.67 20.62 9.97
CA ASP A 155 -37.80 19.95 10.65
C ASP A 155 -37.39 18.86 11.68
N GLU A 156 -36.09 18.62 11.88
CA GLU A 156 -35.57 17.64 12.86
C GLU A 156 -35.30 18.34 14.20
N SER A 157 -36.20 18.17 15.18
CA SER A 157 -36.10 18.81 16.50
C SER A 157 -34.99 18.25 17.41
N ILE A 158 -34.34 17.16 17.00
CA ILE A 158 -33.30 16.47 17.79
C ILE A 158 -31.99 16.54 16.99
N THR A 159 -31.15 17.51 17.36
CA THR A 159 -29.80 17.63 16.79
C THR A 159 -28.79 16.92 17.67
N LEU A 160 -27.87 16.19 17.05
CA LEU A 160 -26.66 15.72 17.70
C LEU A 160 -25.69 16.90 17.89
N ASP A 161 -24.91 16.87 18.95
CA ASP A 161 -23.76 17.76 19.14
C ASP A 161 -22.49 16.93 19.28
N LEU A 162 -22.08 16.29 18.19
CA LEU A 162 -20.92 15.39 18.18
C LEU A 162 -19.77 16.03 17.39
N PRO A 163 -18.67 16.45 18.05
CA PRO A 163 -17.47 16.86 17.35
C PRO A 163 -16.97 15.74 16.43
N VAL A 164 -16.48 16.11 15.24
CA VAL A 164 -15.90 15.13 14.31
C VAL A 164 -14.72 14.38 14.95
N THR A 165 -13.91 15.06 15.75
CA THR A 165 -12.79 14.46 16.50
C THR A 165 -13.26 13.31 17.38
N ASP A 166 -14.31 13.51 18.16
CA ASP A 166 -14.91 12.49 19.03
C ASP A 166 -15.47 11.32 18.23
N ALA A 167 -16.13 11.60 17.10
CA ALA A 167 -16.65 10.58 16.21
C ALA A 167 -15.54 9.71 15.63
N ILE A 168 -14.40 10.30 15.25
CA ILE A 168 -13.24 9.58 14.73
C ILE A 168 -12.62 8.70 15.83
N LEU A 169 -12.38 9.26 17.03
CA LEU A 169 -11.83 8.51 18.15
C LEU A 169 -12.71 7.31 18.53
N GLU A 170 -14.03 7.49 18.58
CA GLU A 170 -14.95 6.39 18.85
C GLU A 170 -15.07 5.41 17.69
N GLY A 171 -15.20 5.90 16.46
CA GLY A 171 -15.39 5.09 15.27
C GLY A 171 -14.19 4.19 14.99
N VAL A 172 -12.98 4.72 15.07
CA VAL A 172 -11.74 3.94 14.89
C VAL A 172 -11.61 2.83 15.93
N ARG A 173 -12.08 3.06 17.18
CA ARG A 173 -12.12 2.02 18.22
C ARG A 173 -13.06 0.85 17.92
N ARG A 174 -13.95 0.98 16.94
CA ARG A 174 -14.87 -0.10 16.49
C ARG A 174 -14.35 -0.87 15.29
N ILE A 175 -13.27 -0.40 14.65
CA ILE A 175 -12.68 -1.08 13.51
C ILE A 175 -11.97 -2.36 14.00
N GLU A 176 -12.30 -3.48 13.37
CA GLU A 176 -11.70 -4.81 13.62
C GLU A 176 -10.73 -5.25 12.51
N ALA A 177 -10.48 -4.35 11.54
CA ALA A 177 -9.66 -4.57 10.37
C ALA A 177 -8.14 -4.53 10.68
N TRP A 178 -7.55 -5.61 11.20
CA TRP A 178 -6.12 -5.61 11.56
C TRP A 178 -5.21 -5.17 10.41
N GLU A 179 -5.39 -5.73 9.22
CA GLU A 179 -4.53 -5.46 8.07
C GLU A 179 -4.59 -4.00 7.61
N GLU A 180 -5.76 -3.37 7.69
CA GLU A 180 -5.96 -1.96 7.31
C GLU A 180 -5.23 -1.03 8.27
N ILE A 181 -5.38 -1.28 9.57
CA ILE A 181 -4.71 -0.52 10.63
C ILE A 181 -3.20 -0.74 10.57
N ARG A 182 -2.73 -1.97 10.34
CA ARG A 182 -1.31 -2.28 10.17
C ARG A 182 -0.74 -1.60 8.94
N ARG A 183 -1.46 -1.57 7.81
CA ARG A 183 -1.00 -0.88 6.59
C ARG A 183 -0.89 0.64 6.80
N ALA A 184 -1.81 1.23 7.57
CA ALA A 184 -1.81 2.67 7.83
C ALA A 184 -0.76 3.09 8.87
N VAL A 185 -0.54 2.29 9.91
CA VAL A 185 0.40 2.60 11.01
C VAL A 185 1.82 2.09 10.72
N GLY A 186 1.94 1.02 9.93
CA GLY A 186 3.17 0.25 9.75
C GLY A 186 3.26 -0.95 10.69
N GLY A 187 4.41 -1.62 10.67
CA GLY A 187 4.73 -2.76 11.53
C GLY A 187 5.08 -2.41 12.99
N PRO A 188 5.44 -3.43 13.80
CA PRO A 188 5.76 -3.28 15.22
C PRO A 188 6.93 -2.35 15.56
N ARG A 189 7.89 -2.08 14.69
CA ARG A 189 8.98 -1.15 15.02
C ARG A 189 8.80 0.22 14.32
N ALA A 190 7.63 0.49 13.72
CA ALA A 190 7.27 1.83 13.27
C ALA A 190 7.41 2.83 14.42
N ILE A 191 8.08 3.95 14.16
CA ILE A 191 8.36 4.97 15.17
C ILE A 191 7.39 6.13 15.01
N TYR A 192 6.79 6.53 16.13
CA TYR A 192 5.92 7.69 16.21
C TYR A 192 6.42 8.66 17.26
N ARG A 193 6.00 9.92 17.15
CA ARG A 193 6.13 10.94 18.19
C ARG A 193 4.92 11.85 18.20
N VAL A 194 4.67 12.53 19.31
CA VAL A 194 3.74 13.66 19.37
C VAL A 194 4.29 14.77 18.46
N ARG A 195 3.42 15.32 17.62
CA ARG A 195 3.80 16.41 16.72
C ARG A 195 4.15 17.65 17.54
N PRO A 196 5.31 18.30 17.28
CA PRO A 196 5.69 19.51 18.00
C PRO A 196 4.64 20.63 17.87
N GLY A 197 4.33 21.30 18.98
CA GLY A 197 3.42 22.45 19.00
C GLY A 197 1.93 22.12 19.02
N VAL A 198 1.55 20.83 19.13
CA VAL A 198 0.15 20.42 19.30
C VAL A 198 -0.20 20.33 20.78
N GLU A 199 -1.32 20.92 21.18
CA GLU A 199 -1.89 20.76 22.52
C GLU A 199 -2.54 19.38 22.64
N VAL A 200 -2.13 18.62 23.65
CA VAL A 200 -2.41 17.19 23.77
C VAL A 200 -3.55 16.87 24.75
N ASP A 201 -4.34 17.87 25.13
CA ASP A 201 -5.48 17.71 26.03
C ASP A 201 -6.79 17.71 25.22
N HIS A 202 -7.59 16.66 25.40
CA HIS A 202 -8.88 16.51 24.74
C HIS A 202 -9.84 15.69 25.60
N PRO A 203 -11.10 16.16 25.82
CA PRO A 203 -12.03 15.53 26.76
C PRO A 203 -12.42 14.09 26.38
N ALA A 204 -12.42 13.76 25.09
CA ALA A 204 -12.73 12.41 24.61
C ALA A 204 -11.58 11.40 24.75
N PHE A 205 -10.38 11.82 25.18
CA PHE A 205 -9.26 10.90 25.40
C PHE A 205 -9.49 10.03 26.63
N GLY A 206 -9.49 8.71 26.41
CA GLY A 206 -9.52 7.71 27.46
C GLY A 206 -8.13 7.41 28.00
N LEU A 207 -8.01 6.31 28.74
CA LEU A 207 -6.74 5.90 29.35
C LEU A 207 -5.69 5.53 28.30
N VAL A 208 -6.08 4.79 27.25
CA VAL A 208 -5.13 4.32 26.22
C VAL A 208 -4.59 5.50 25.41
N GLU A 209 -5.44 6.44 24.99
CA GLU A 209 -5.01 7.64 24.26
C GLU A 209 -4.00 8.46 25.06
N ARG A 210 -4.27 8.68 26.35
CA ARG A 210 -3.37 9.44 27.23
C ARG A 210 -2.04 8.71 27.43
N SER A 211 -2.06 7.41 27.69
CA SER A 211 -0.83 6.61 27.84
C SER A 211 0.00 6.58 26.55
N VAL A 212 -0.63 6.47 25.39
CA VAL A 212 0.06 6.54 24.09
C VAL A 212 0.72 7.91 23.93
N LEU A 213 -0.01 9.00 24.14
CA LEU A 213 0.51 10.37 23.98
C LEU A 213 1.65 10.69 24.95
N GLU A 214 1.54 10.24 26.20
CA GLU A 214 2.60 10.40 27.21
C GLU A 214 3.90 9.72 26.77
N ARG A 215 3.83 8.46 26.30
CA ARG A 215 4.99 7.72 25.81
C ARG A 215 5.58 8.34 24.55
N LEU A 216 4.71 8.78 23.64
CA LEU A 216 5.08 9.42 22.38
C LEU A 216 5.60 10.85 22.54
N GLY A 217 5.71 11.40 23.76
CA GLY A 217 6.41 12.67 23.99
C GLY A 217 7.86 12.66 23.49
N THR A 218 8.44 11.47 23.34
CA THR A 218 9.68 11.20 22.61
C THR A 218 9.39 10.20 21.47
N PRO A 219 10.25 10.11 20.44
CA PRO A 219 10.10 9.06 19.42
C PRO A 219 10.12 7.65 20.04
N GLN A 220 9.06 6.89 19.87
CA GLN A 220 8.93 5.51 20.37
C GLN A 220 8.45 4.56 19.30
N ARG A 221 8.91 3.31 19.37
CA ARG A 221 8.50 2.20 18.49
C ARG A 221 7.17 1.62 18.94
N MET A 222 6.36 1.13 17.98
CA MET A 222 5.06 0.51 18.27
C MET A 222 5.16 -0.71 19.20
N ASP A 223 6.22 -1.50 19.16
CA ASP A 223 6.46 -2.70 19.96
C ASP A 223 6.79 -2.32 21.41
N SER A 224 7.57 -1.27 21.61
CA SER A 224 7.79 -0.67 22.93
C SER A 224 6.49 -0.13 23.51
N LEU A 225 5.67 0.60 22.73
CA LEU A 225 4.34 1.03 23.18
C LEU A 225 3.47 -0.18 23.58
N CYS A 226 3.47 -1.24 22.77
CA CYS A 226 2.71 -2.46 23.05
C CYS A 226 3.18 -3.22 24.29
N ARG A 227 4.46 -3.14 24.65
CA ARG A 227 5.00 -3.75 25.87
C ARG A 227 4.76 -2.89 27.11
N GLU A 228 4.85 -1.57 26.98
CA GLU A 228 4.84 -0.65 28.11
C GLU A 228 3.43 -0.16 28.48
N ILE A 229 2.50 -0.16 27.54
CA ILE A 229 1.12 0.27 27.77
C ILE A 229 0.28 -0.95 28.08
N TYR A 230 -0.45 -0.90 29.20
CA TYR A 230 -1.37 -1.96 29.61
C TYR A 230 -2.67 -1.91 28.79
N ALA A 231 -2.59 -2.31 27.52
CA ALA A 231 -3.70 -2.45 26.60
C ALA A 231 -3.39 -3.50 25.53
N PRO A 232 -4.41 -4.13 24.90
CA PRO A 232 -4.17 -5.02 23.76
C PRO A 232 -3.41 -4.29 22.65
N SER A 233 -2.42 -4.94 22.02
CA SER A 233 -1.63 -4.34 20.93
C SER A 233 -2.52 -3.75 19.83
N PHE A 234 -3.60 -4.46 19.49
CA PHE A 234 -4.56 -3.97 18.51
C PHE A 234 -5.22 -2.63 18.91
N ALA A 235 -5.51 -2.43 20.19
CA ALA A 235 -6.05 -1.17 20.68
C ALA A 235 -5.01 -0.04 20.56
N ILE A 236 -3.74 -0.31 20.86
CA ILE A 236 -2.65 0.66 20.76
C ILE A 236 -2.44 1.10 19.31
N PHE A 237 -2.42 0.15 18.37
CA PHE A 237 -2.33 0.47 16.93
C PHE A 237 -3.51 1.33 16.44
N ARG A 238 -4.74 0.99 16.84
CA ARG A 238 -5.93 1.81 16.51
C ARG A 238 -5.84 3.22 17.08
N THR A 239 -5.37 3.34 18.32
CA THR A 239 -5.18 4.62 18.98
C THR A 239 -4.14 5.47 18.26
N VAL A 240 -2.98 4.90 17.92
CA VAL A 240 -1.93 5.62 17.15
C VAL A 240 -2.45 6.05 15.79
N TRP A 241 -3.19 5.18 15.09
CA TRP A 241 -3.81 5.53 13.82
C TRP A 241 -4.79 6.70 13.94
N ALA A 242 -5.73 6.65 14.89
CA ALA A 242 -6.69 7.72 15.12
C ALA A 242 -5.98 9.06 15.46
N LEU A 243 -5.00 9.02 16.36
CA LEU A 243 -4.22 10.20 16.74
C LEU A 243 -3.39 10.74 15.57
N SER A 244 -2.94 9.88 14.66
CA SER A 244 -2.21 10.26 13.44
C SER A 244 -3.13 10.97 12.43
N ILE A 245 -4.34 10.46 12.21
CA ILE A 245 -5.34 11.11 11.34
C ILE A 245 -5.67 12.50 11.89
N LEU A 246 -5.88 12.61 13.20
CA LEU A 246 -6.21 13.85 13.88
C LEU A 246 -5.01 14.81 13.99
N GLY A 247 -3.81 14.38 13.62
CA GLY A 247 -2.60 15.20 13.60
C GLY A 247 -1.93 15.43 14.96
N PHE A 248 -2.31 14.67 16.01
CA PHE A 248 -1.65 14.73 17.32
C PHE A 248 -0.29 14.05 17.31
N VAL A 249 -0.15 12.97 16.53
CA VAL A 249 1.10 12.23 16.39
C VAL A 249 1.50 12.15 14.93
N GLU A 250 2.79 12.02 14.69
CA GLU A 250 3.35 11.86 13.36
C GLU A 250 4.32 10.68 13.36
N ARG A 251 4.37 9.99 12.22
CA ARG A 251 5.39 8.96 11.99
C ARG A 251 6.75 9.66 11.93
N TRP A 252 7.70 9.15 12.69
CA TRP A 252 9.04 9.71 12.78
C TRP A 252 10.00 8.84 11.98
N SER A 253 10.39 9.34 10.81
CA SER A 253 11.57 8.87 10.09
C SER A 253 12.65 9.92 10.26
N GLN A 254 13.81 9.58 10.84
CA GLN A 254 14.99 10.42 10.64
C GLN A 254 15.43 10.37 9.18
N GLY A 255 16.37 11.26 8.82
CA GLY A 255 16.74 11.62 7.45
C GLY A 255 17.27 10.47 6.60
N SER A 256 17.84 10.84 5.45
CA SER A 256 18.33 10.00 4.35
C SER A 256 18.66 8.55 4.72
N ILE A 257 18.39 7.59 3.83
CA ILE A 257 18.72 6.16 3.92
C ILE A 257 20.02 5.85 4.74
N ARG A 258 21.07 6.67 4.61
CA ARG A 258 22.33 6.59 5.37
C ARG A 258 22.21 6.66 6.91
N GLU A 259 21.27 7.42 7.46
CA GLU A 259 21.03 7.53 8.93
C GLU A 259 20.13 6.39 9.44
N CYS A 260 19.11 5.99 8.67
CA CYS A 260 18.20 4.89 9.02
C CYS A 260 18.88 3.52 9.10
N LEU A 261 20.04 3.36 8.47
CA LEU A 261 20.74 2.08 8.39
C LEU A 261 21.88 1.94 9.41
N ALA A 262 22.12 2.94 10.28
CA ALA A 262 23.21 2.90 11.27
C ALA A 262 23.16 1.70 12.23
N GLU A 263 21.98 1.07 12.42
CA GLU A 263 21.79 -0.20 13.12
C GLU A 263 20.83 -1.12 12.32
N PRO A 264 20.88 -2.45 12.50
CA PRO A 264 19.87 -3.37 11.99
C PRO A 264 18.47 -2.91 12.42
N GLY A 265 17.55 -2.76 11.47
CA GLY A 265 16.29 -2.05 11.71
C GLY A 265 15.26 -2.27 10.62
N GLU A 266 14.05 -1.80 10.86
CA GLU A 266 12.99 -1.79 9.85
C GLU A 266 12.68 -0.34 9.43
N GLY A 267 12.10 -0.17 8.25
CA GLY A 267 11.73 1.14 7.74
C GLY A 267 10.72 1.06 6.59
N VAL A 268 10.38 2.22 6.03
CA VAL A 268 9.54 2.32 4.84
C VAL A 268 10.45 2.56 3.65
N ILE A 269 10.13 1.91 2.54
CA ILE A 269 10.73 2.20 1.24
C ILE A 269 10.22 3.59 0.81
N GLY A 270 11.06 4.61 1.02
CA GLY A 270 10.77 5.99 0.62
C GLY A 270 11.05 6.25 -0.87
N ASP A 271 11.08 7.52 -1.27
CA ASP A 271 11.21 7.98 -2.67
C ASP A 271 12.41 7.40 -3.45
N HIS A 272 13.42 6.93 -2.72
CA HIS A 272 14.64 6.35 -3.26
C HIS A 272 14.50 4.86 -3.59
N GLY A 273 13.43 4.15 -3.20
CA GLY A 273 13.20 2.73 -3.58
C GLY A 273 14.18 1.70 -2.99
N VAL A 274 14.01 0.43 -3.36
CA VAL A 274 14.82 -0.70 -2.85
C VAL A 274 16.22 -0.73 -3.43
N ALA A 275 16.42 -0.36 -4.70
CA ALA A 275 17.77 -0.39 -5.30
C ALA A 275 18.80 0.44 -4.51
N ASP A 276 18.37 1.56 -3.94
CA ASP A 276 19.26 2.43 -3.15
C ASP A 276 19.60 1.80 -1.79
N LEU A 277 18.67 1.05 -1.19
CA LEU A 277 18.92 0.26 0.02
C LEU A 277 19.93 -0.85 -0.27
N VAL A 278 19.76 -1.57 -1.38
CA VAL A 278 20.66 -2.67 -1.78
C VAL A 278 22.09 -2.16 -2.00
N VAL A 279 22.26 -1.06 -2.73
CA VAL A 279 23.58 -0.45 -2.97
C VAL A 279 24.20 0.04 -1.66
N GLU A 280 23.42 0.65 -0.76
CA GLU A 280 23.94 1.09 0.54
C GLU A 280 24.39 -0.08 1.43
N LEU A 281 23.62 -1.19 1.45
CA LEU A 281 24.01 -2.40 2.19
C LEU A 281 25.28 -3.03 1.60
N GLY A 282 25.40 -3.05 0.27
CA GLY A 282 26.61 -3.49 -0.43
C GLY A 282 27.84 -2.65 -0.08
N GLU A 283 27.71 -1.32 -0.12
CA GLU A 283 28.79 -0.37 0.23
C GLU A 283 29.32 -0.57 1.66
N ARG A 284 28.47 -1.05 2.58
CA ARG A 284 28.80 -1.27 3.98
C ARG A 284 29.37 -2.66 4.28
N GLY A 285 29.45 -3.54 3.29
CA GLY A 285 29.85 -4.94 3.50
C GLY A 285 28.86 -5.69 4.37
N PHE A 286 27.56 -5.35 4.30
CA PHE A 286 26.55 -5.95 5.17
C PHE A 286 26.47 -7.46 4.98
N SER A 287 26.33 -8.20 6.09
CA SER A 287 26.05 -9.63 6.10
C SER A 287 24.79 -9.89 6.90
N GLY A 288 23.76 -10.47 6.27
CA GLY A 288 22.45 -10.64 6.88
C GLY A 288 21.32 -10.73 5.85
N VAL A 289 20.09 -10.44 6.26
CA VAL A 289 18.89 -10.53 5.42
C VAL A 289 18.18 -9.18 5.36
N LEU A 290 17.89 -8.71 4.15
CA LEU A 290 16.95 -7.63 3.86
C LEU A 290 15.61 -8.24 3.45
N ARG A 291 14.63 -8.23 4.35
CA ARG A 291 13.23 -8.58 4.05
C ARG A 291 12.47 -7.36 3.54
N LEU A 292 11.57 -7.59 2.60
CA LEU A 292 10.77 -6.59 1.91
C LEU A 292 9.31 -7.01 1.90
N PHE A 293 8.41 -6.07 2.14
CA PHE A 293 6.97 -6.29 2.20
C PHE A 293 6.22 -5.27 1.36
N ARG A 294 5.37 -5.73 0.44
CA ARG A 294 4.54 -4.85 -0.41
C ARG A 294 3.26 -5.56 -0.80
N ASP A 295 2.10 -4.93 -0.58
CA ASP A 295 0.80 -5.43 -1.03
C ASP A 295 0.46 -6.89 -0.66
N GLY A 296 0.99 -7.38 0.45
CA GLY A 296 0.82 -8.77 0.90
C GLY A 296 1.86 -9.74 0.34
N GLU A 297 2.71 -9.31 -0.59
CA GLU A 297 3.92 -10.01 -1.03
C GLU A 297 5.05 -9.78 -0.02
N GLU A 298 5.73 -10.86 0.37
CA GLU A 298 7.00 -10.85 1.08
C GLU A 298 8.11 -11.34 0.15
N GLY A 299 9.26 -10.67 0.17
CA GLY A 299 10.51 -11.14 -0.42
C GLY A 299 11.69 -10.87 0.48
N ALA A 300 12.82 -11.54 0.23
CA ALA A 300 14.05 -11.29 0.98
C ALA A 300 15.28 -11.38 0.07
N LEU A 301 16.29 -10.58 0.40
CA LEU A 301 17.63 -10.60 -0.18
C LEU A 301 18.63 -10.94 0.93
N PHE A 302 19.46 -11.94 0.68
CA PHE A 302 20.47 -12.42 1.62
C PHE A 302 21.82 -11.87 1.18
N PHE A 303 22.54 -11.27 2.13
CA PHE A 303 23.82 -10.62 1.92
C PHE A 303 24.94 -11.33 2.68
N GLU A 304 26.11 -11.41 2.07
CA GLU A 304 27.37 -11.80 2.69
C GLU A 304 28.48 -10.86 2.20
N ASP A 305 29.16 -10.19 3.12
CA ASP A 305 30.20 -9.18 2.82
C ASP A 305 29.76 -8.14 1.75
N GLY A 306 28.50 -7.70 1.81
CA GLY A 306 27.91 -6.75 0.88
C GLY A 306 27.53 -7.32 -0.49
N ARG A 307 27.77 -8.62 -0.74
CA ARG A 307 27.33 -9.33 -1.94
C ARG A 307 25.97 -9.96 -1.71
N VAL A 308 25.13 -10.00 -2.73
CA VAL A 308 23.84 -10.71 -2.71
C VAL A 308 24.10 -12.18 -3.03
N GLU A 309 23.89 -13.04 -2.04
CA GLU A 309 24.10 -14.48 -2.15
C GLU A 309 22.82 -15.22 -2.52
N PHE A 310 21.67 -14.76 -2.01
CA PHE A 310 20.40 -15.45 -2.22
C PHE A 310 19.21 -14.48 -2.23
N ALA A 311 18.08 -14.94 -2.72
CA ALA A 311 16.84 -14.19 -2.80
C ALA A 311 15.64 -15.13 -2.72
N THR A 312 14.62 -14.74 -1.95
CA THR A 312 13.40 -15.53 -1.77
C THR A 312 12.17 -14.67 -2.01
N THR A 313 11.08 -15.32 -2.38
CA THR A 313 9.77 -14.71 -2.57
C THR A 313 8.69 -15.62 -2.03
N SER A 314 7.63 -15.01 -1.49
CA SER A 314 6.40 -15.70 -1.10
C SER A 314 5.46 -15.96 -2.27
N ASP A 315 5.68 -15.33 -3.43
CA ASP A 315 4.90 -15.56 -4.65
C ASP A 315 5.20 -16.96 -5.23
N PRO A 316 4.23 -17.89 -5.20
CA PRO A 316 4.43 -19.26 -5.68
C PRO A 316 4.68 -19.34 -7.18
N GLU A 317 4.18 -18.37 -7.98
CA GLU A 317 4.49 -18.32 -9.41
C GLU A 317 5.97 -18.00 -9.64
N GLN A 318 6.62 -17.28 -8.71
CA GLN A 318 8.01 -16.87 -8.84
C GLN A 318 8.99 -17.82 -8.12
N GLY A 319 8.47 -18.87 -7.49
CA GLY A 319 9.29 -19.98 -6.98
C GLY A 319 9.89 -20.83 -8.11
N LEU A 320 10.80 -21.73 -7.73
CA LEU A 320 11.52 -22.62 -8.66
C LEU A 320 10.58 -23.39 -9.59
N SER A 321 9.45 -23.91 -9.07
CA SER A 321 8.44 -24.62 -9.88
C SER A 321 7.86 -23.76 -10.99
N GLY A 322 7.43 -22.54 -10.66
CA GLY A 322 6.83 -21.63 -11.63
C GLY A 322 7.85 -21.16 -12.68
N HIS A 323 9.10 -20.93 -12.25
CA HIS A 323 10.19 -20.60 -13.16
C HIS A 323 10.45 -21.73 -14.19
N LEU A 324 10.57 -22.98 -13.73
CA LEU A 324 10.81 -24.14 -14.59
C LEU A 324 9.65 -24.41 -15.57
N LEU A 325 8.40 -24.25 -15.11
CA LEU A 325 7.22 -24.39 -15.96
C LEU A 325 7.17 -23.32 -17.06
N ARG A 326 7.42 -22.05 -16.72
CA ARG A 326 7.44 -20.95 -17.70
C ARG A 326 8.49 -21.14 -18.78
N ARG A 327 9.65 -21.69 -18.42
CA ARG A 327 10.72 -22.01 -19.38
C ARG A 327 10.44 -23.30 -20.18
N GLY A 328 9.39 -24.05 -19.85
CA GLY A 328 9.04 -25.31 -20.50
C GLY A 328 10.03 -26.46 -20.22
N VAL A 329 10.81 -26.33 -19.13
CA VAL A 329 11.86 -27.28 -18.77
C VAL A 329 11.26 -28.54 -18.13
N ILE A 330 10.22 -28.35 -17.32
CA ILE A 330 9.44 -29.45 -16.73
C ILE A 330 8.01 -29.38 -17.25
N SER A 331 7.33 -30.52 -17.35
CA SER A 331 5.91 -30.55 -17.68
C SER A 331 5.04 -30.30 -16.44
N GLU A 332 3.78 -29.93 -16.65
CA GLU A 332 2.79 -29.80 -15.57
C GLU A 332 2.63 -31.11 -14.77
N LYS A 333 2.83 -32.25 -15.45
CA LYS A 333 2.81 -33.57 -14.83
C LYS A 333 4.01 -33.80 -13.90
N ASP A 334 5.21 -33.37 -14.30
CA ASP A 334 6.43 -33.49 -13.49
C ASP A 334 6.33 -32.57 -12.26
N HIS A 335 5.76 -31.38 -12.44
CA HIS A 335 5.45 -30.46 -11.35
C HIS A 335 4.48 -31.09 -10.33
N GLU A 336 3.34 -31.63 -10.79
CA GLU A 336 2.38 -32.31 -9.92
C GLU A 336 3.03 -33.46 -9.13
N LEU A 337 3.87 -34.26 -9.80
CA LEU A 337 4.54 -35.39 -9.17
C LEU A 337 5.51 -34.92 -8.07
N ALA A 338 6.33 -33.91 -8.36
CA ALA A 338 7.28 -33.35 -7.41
C ALA A 338 6.57 -32.70 -6.20
N VAL A 339 5.48 -31.96 -6.42
CA VAL A 339 4.69 -31.34 -5.34
C VAL A 339 4.00 -32.37 -4.46
N ARG A 340 3.44 -33.46 -5.03
CA ARG A 340 2.84 -34.55 -4.24
C ARG A 340 3.84 -35.26 -3.35
N ARG A 341 5.12 -35.29 -3.77
CA ARG A 341 6.23 -35.89 -3.02
C ARG A 341 6.93 -34.89 -2.09
N LEU A 342 6.48 -33.63 -2.06
CA LEU A 342 7.04 -32.59 -1.19
C LEU A 342 6.71 -32.92 0.27
N ILE A 343 7.63 -33.62 0.93
CA ILE A 343 7.59 -33.89 2.36
C ILE A 343 8.50 -32.86 3.05
N SER A 344 8.12 -32.42 4.25
CA SER A 344 8.93 -31.51 5.08
C SER A 344 10.42 -31.92 5.07
N GLY A 345 11.29 -31.07 4.54
CA GLY A 345 12.73 -31.26 4.51
C GLY A 345 13.34 -31.73 3.16
N LYS A 346 12.57 -32.18 2.16
CA LYS A 346 13.11 -32.45 0.82
C LYS A 346 12.97 -31.22 -0.09
N ARG A 347 14.09 -30.80 -0.72
CA ARG A 347 14.15 -29.68 -1.68
C ARG A 347 13.53 -30.11 -3.03
N LEU A 348 12.74 -29.22 -3.65
CA LEU A 348 12.05 -29.49 -4.91
C LEU A 348 13.03 -29.88 -6.05
N GLY A 349 14.18 -29.21 -6.14
CA GLY A 349 15.21 -29.54 -7.14
C GLY A 349 15.69 -30.99 -7.04
N ARG A 350 15.97 -31.50 -5.84
CA ARG A 350 16.38 -32.90 -5.64
C ARG A 350 15.29 -33.90 -6.03
N LEU A 351 14.02 -33.55 -5.82
CA LEU A 351 12.90 -34.40 -6.25
C LEU A 351 12.81 -34.48 -7.77
N LEU A 352 13.03 -33.36 -8.47
CA LEU A 352 13.05 -33.33 -9.94
C LEU A 352 14.21 -34.14 -10.52
N VAL A 353 15.36 -34.18 -9.83
CA VAL A 353 16.50 -35.05 -10.20
C VAL A 353 16.18 -36.52 -9.95
N GLU A 354 15.62 -36.86 -8.78
CA GLU A 354 15.17 -38.23 -8.47
C GLU A 354 14.18 -38.77 -9.51
N ASP A 355 13.30 -37.90 -10.04
CA ASP A 355 12.28 -38.24 -11.04
C ASP A 355 12.81 -38.21 -12.49
N GLY A 356 14.08 -37.83 -12.69
CA GLY A 356 14.72 -37.75 -14.01
C GLY A 356 14.20 -36.61 -14.89
N ALA A 357 13.51 -35.63 -14.31
CA ALA A 357 13.03 -34.44 -15.01
C ALA A 357 14.15 -33.39 -15.21
N LEU A 358 15.17 -33.40 -14.36
CA LEU A 358 16.35 -32.52 -14.41
C LEU A 358 17.60 -33.31 -14.00
N ASP A 359 18.78 -32.84 -14.38
CA ASP A 359 20.05 -33.27 -13.76
C ASP A 359 20.56 -32.23 -12.74
N ASP A 360 21.62 -32.57 -12.00
CA ASP A 360 22.15 -31.69 -10.95
C ASP A 360 22.71 -30.38 -11.50
N GLU A 361 23.32 -30.38 -12.70
CA GLU A 361 23.85 -29.17 -13.36
C GLU A 361 22.72 -28.22 -13.78
N ASP A 362 21.63 -28.78 -14.30
CA ASP A 362 20.42 -28.06 -14.64
C ASP A 362 19.76 -27.44 -13.41
N VAL A 363 19.65 -28.20 -12.31
CA VAL A 363 19.11 -27.66 -11.06
C VAL A 363 19.93 -26.48 -10.58
N GLU A 364 21.27 -26.59 -10.57
CA GLU A 364 22.14 -25.48 -10.17
C GLU A 364 21.90 -24.23 -11.03
N ARG A 365 21.89 -24.41 -12.36
CA ARG A 365 21.65 -23.31 -13.30
C ARG A 365 20.28 -22.66 -13.08
N PHE A 366 19.21 -23.45 -12.99
CA PHE A 366 17.85 -22.91 -12.87
C PHE A 366 17.57 -22.30 -11.49
N VAL A 367 18.18 -22.82 -10.43
CA VAL A 367 18.13 -22.17 -9.12
C VAL A 367 18.83 -20.82 -9.20
N ARG A 368 20.04 -20.75 -9.75
CA ARG A 368 20.76 -19.47 -9.91
C ARG A 368 19.97 -18.46 -10.75
N GLU A 369 19.37 -18.89 -11.85
CA GLU A 369 18.50 -18.03 -12.68
C GLU A 369 17.26 -17.56 -11.91
N GLN A 370 16.58 -18.45 -11.17
CA GLN A 370 15.39 -18.10 -10.40
C GLN A 370 15.71 -17.11 -9.27
N VAL A 371 16.81 -17.33 -8.54
CA VAL A 371 17.25 -16.45 -7.47
C VAL A 371 17.57 -15.05 -8.04
N LEU A 372 18.23 -14.99 -9.20
CA LEU A 372 18.51 -13.72 -9.88
C LEU A 372 17.23 -13.01 -10.33
N ASP A 373 16.27 -13.73 -10.91
CA ASP A 373 14.98 -13.17 -11.32
C ASP A 373 14.20 -12.60 -10.14
N VAL A 374 14.19 -13.28 -9.00
CA VAL A 374 13.60 -12.78 -7.75
C VAL A 374 14.31 -11.50 -7.30
N ALA A 375 15.66 -11.52 -7.26
CA ALA A 375 16.44 -10.37 -6.82
C ALA A 375 16.17 -9.13 -7.69
N ARG A 376 16.12 -9.29 -9.02
CA ARG A 376 15.82 -8.20 -9.97
C ARG A 376 14.46 -7.58 -9.71
N ARG A 377 13.42 -8.38 -9.48
CA ARG A 377 12.07 -7.87 -9.21
C ARG A 377 12.00 -7.10 -7.89
N LEU A 378 12.61 -7.62 -6.83
CA LEU A 378 12.63 -6.98 -5.51
C LEU A 378 13.35 -5.63 -5.54
N VAL A 379 14.46 -5.53 -6.25
CA VAL A 379 15.22 -4.28 -6.42
C VAL A 379 14.40 -3.17 -7.06
N LEU A 380 13.46 -3.52 -7.95
CA LEU A 380 12.60 -2.55 -8.65
C LEU A 380 11.42 -2.05 -7.80
N TRP A 381 11.24 -2.55 -6.58
CA TRP A 381 10.20 -2.05 -5.69
C TRP A 381 10.52 -0.60 -5.27
N ASN A 382 9.52 0.28 -5.39
CA ASN A 382 9.62 1.71 -5.08
C ASN A 382 8.76 2.13 -3.88
N SER A 383 8.08 1.18 -3.24
CA SER A 383 7.23 1.38 -2.08
C SER A 383 7.13 0.08 -1.28
N GLY A 384 6.68 0.19 -0.03
CA GLY A 384 6.54 -0.93 0.90
C GLY A 384 7.34 -0.73 2.18
N GLU A 385 7.53 -1.81 2.92
CA GLU A 385 8.28 -1.83 4.18
C GLU A 385 9.50 -2.75 4.03
N TYR A 386 10.55 -2.47 4.78
CA TYR A 386 11.74 -3.32 4.82
C TYR A 386 12.15 -3.65 6.26
N LEU A 387 12.82 -4.77 6.44
CA LEU A 387 13.38 -5.24 7.70
C LEU A 387 14.78 -5.81 7.45
N ILE A 388 15.78 -5.33 8.19
CA ILE A 388 17.16 -5.81 8.13
C ILE A 388 17.47 -6.64 9.38
N GLU A 389 17.99 -7.84 9.18
CA GLU A 389 18.35 -8.81 10.20
C GLU A 389 19.80 -9.25 10.02
N GLU A 390 20.61 -9.28 11.08
CA GLU A 390 22.00 -9.80 11.05
C GLU A 390 22.06 -11.34 11.03
N ALA A 391 20.98 -12.01 10.64
CA ALA A 391 20.96 -13.46 10.54
C ALA A 391 21.82 -13.88 9.34
N LEU A 392 22.94 -14.55 9.62
CA LEU A 392 23.76 -15.17 8.58
C LEU A 392 22.90 -16.14 7.75
N PRO A 393 23.13 -16.22 6.42
CA PRO A 393 22.37 -17.11 5.56
C PRO A 393 22.40 -18.54 6.10
N SER A 394 21.28 -19.26 5.98
CA SER A 394 21.34 -20.72 6.03
C SER A 394 22.32 -21.19 4.96
N ASP A 395 23.14 -22.21 5.25
CA ASP A 395 24.04 -22.82 4.25
C ASP A 395 23.23 -23.25 3.01
N GLU A 396 23.16 -22.37 2.01
CA GLU A 396 22.59 -22.66 0.71
C GLU A 396 23.70 -23.18 -0.18
N GLU A 397 23.54 -24.40 -0.71
CA GLU A 397 24.54 -25.05 -1.58
C GLU A 397 24.73 -24.28 -2.90
N ILE A 398 23.75 -23.47 -3.31
CA ILE A 398 23.74 -22.73 -4.58
C ILE A 398 23.52 -21.26 -4.29
N THR A 399 24.57 -20.44 -4.49
CA THR A 399 24.50 -18.99 -4.32
C THR A 399 24.73 -18.23 -5.62
N LEU A 400 24.26 -16.98 -5.63
CA LEU A 400 24.51 -16.02 -6.71
C LEU A 400 25.91 -15.42 -6.63
N SER A 401 26.34 -14.98 -5.45
CA SER A 401 27.55 -14.20 -5.21
C SER A 401 27.72 -13.01 -6.19
N MET A 402 26.72 -12.14 -6.27
CA MET A 402 26.75 -10.93 -7.11
C MET A 402 26.95 -9.66 -6.25
N SER A 403 27.66 -8.65 -6.76
CA SER A 403 27.71 -7.35 -6.07
C SER A 403 26.34 -6.68 -6.07
N ALA A 404 26.06 -5.87 -5.05
CA ALA A 404 24.81 -5.12 -4.96
C ALA A 404 24.58 -4.26 -6.21
N GLU A 405 25.64 -3.63 -6.72
CA GLU A 405 25.63 -2.82 -7.91
C GLU A 405 25.30 -3.64 -9.18
N ASP A 406 25.84 -4.86 -9.32
CA ASP A 406 25.52 -5.75 -10.45
C ASP A 406 24.06 -6.23 -10.42
N VAL A 407 23.53 -6.56 -9.24
CA VAL A 407 22.11 -6.92 -9.10
C VAL A 407 21.22 -5.74 -9.52
N VAL A 408 21.58 -4.51 -9.11
CA VAL A 408 20.84 -3.30 -9.50
C VAL A 408 20.93 -3.03 -11.00
N MET A 409 22.11 -3.12 -11.60
CA MET A 409 22.27 -2.96 -13.05
C MET A 409 21.39 -3.94 -13.82
N THR A 410 21.45 -5.22 -13.44
CA THR A 410 20.70 -6.27 -14.13
C THR A 410 19.18 -6.12 -13.92
N ALA A 411 18.75 -5.60 -12.76
CA ALA A 411 17.36 -5.27 -12.50
C ALA A 411 16.87 -4.14 -13.42
N CYS A 412 17.63 -3.04 -13.53
CA CYS A 412 17.29 -1.92 -14.38
C CYS A 412 17.23 -2.29 -15.87
N GLU A 413 18.08 -3.21 -16.32
CA GLU A 413 18.07 -3.75 -17.68
C GLU A 413 16.83 -4.62 -17.98
N SER A 414 16.15 -5.13 -16.96
CA SER A 414 14.90 -5.90 -17.12
C SER A 414 13.63 -5.04 -17.19
N ILE A 415 13.75 -3.71 -17.07
CA ILE A 415 12.58 -2.82 -17.12
C ILE A 415 12.02 -2.78 -18.55
N GLU A 416 10.74 -3.11 -18.70
CA GLU A 416 10.05 -3.08 -20.00
C GLU A 416 9.37 -1.74 -20.29
N ARG A 417 9.01 -0.99 -19.25
CA ARG A 417 8.24 0.26 -19.38
C ARG A 417 9.17 1.46 -19.50
N PHE A 418 9.03 2.22 -20.58
CA PHE A 418 9.82 3.43 -20.84
C PHE A 418 9.58 4.55 -19.83
N ARG A 419 8.31 4.88 -19.58
CA ARG A 419 7.91 6.09 -18.86
C ARG A 419 8.52 6.25 -17.45
N PRO A 420 8.54 5.23 -16.57
CA PRO A 420 9.15 5.37 -15.25
C PRO A 420 10.65 5.67 -15.30
N VAL A 421 11.36 5.03 -16.24
CA VAL A 421 12.80 5.28 -16.45
C VAL A 421 13.00 6.71 -16.95
N TRP A 422 12.20 7.14 -17.91
CA TRP A 422 12.26 8.49 -18.46
C TRP A 422 12.02 9.59 -17.41
N GLU A 423 10.96 9.46 -16.62
CA GLU A 423 10.64 10.39 -15.54
C GLU A 423 11.77 10.44 -14.50
N ALA A 424 12.34 9.28 -14.16
CA ALA A 424 13.47 9.17 -13.25
C ALA A 424 14.79 9.70 -13.83
N LEU A 425 14.90 9.89 -15.15
CA LEU A 425 16.05 10.52 -15.80
C LEU A 425 15.89 12.03 -16.01
N GLY A 426 14.69 12.58 -15.83
CA GLY A 426 14.49 14.04 -15.84
C GLY A 426 14.58 14.70 -17.21
N GLY A 427 14.40 13.93 -18.29
CA GLY A 427 14.34 14.44 -19.66
C GLY A 427 15.70 14.59 -20.37
N LEU A 428 15.65 15.01 -21.64
CA LEU A 428 16.80 15.06 -22.55
C LEU A 428 17.92 16.00 -22.08
N ASP A 429 17.57 17.10 -21.43
CA ASP A 429 18.53 18.13 -21.07
C ASP A 429 19.18 17.87 -19.70
N ALA A 430 18.77 16.80 -19.01
CA ALA A 430 19.37 16.39 -17.74
C ALA A 430 20.85 16.04 -17.95
N VAL A 431 21.72 16.68 -17.16
CA VAL A 431 23.18 16.51 -17.23
C VAL A 431 23.67 15.55 -16.14
N TYR A 432 24.49 14.60 -16.56
CA TYR A 432 25.08 13.55 -15.73
C TYR A 432 26.60 13.66 -15.70
N ARG A 433 27.17 13.24 -14.58
CA ARG A 433 28.62 13.13 -14.38
C ARG A 433 28.99 11.92 -13.55
N LEU A 434 30.23 11.45 -13.71
CA LEU A 434 30.79 10.43 -12.85
C LEU A 434 30.92 10.97 -11.42
N ARG A 435 30.51 10.18 -10.43
CA ARG A 435 30.71 10.53 -9.02
C ARG A 435 32.19 10.52 -8.66
N PRO A 436 32.66 11.28 -7.66
CA PRO A 436 34.08 11.25 -7.27
C PRO A 436 34.59 9.85 -6.87
N ASP A 437 33.71 9.04 -6.27
CA ASP A 437 33.95 7.66 -5.81
C ASP A 437 33.60 6.57 -6.85
N TYR A 438 33.45 6.93 -8.13
CA TYR A 438 32.94 5.98 -9.13
C TYR A 438 33.86 4.78 -9.39
N LEU A 439 35.19 4.93 -9.29
CA LEU A 439 36.14 3.85 -9.55
C LEU A 439 35.98 2.70 -8.54
N ASP A 440 35.82 3.03 -7.26
CA ASP A 440 35.63 2.04 -6.19
C ASP A 440 34.37 1.19 -6.40
N ARG A 441 33.35 1.76 -7.07
CA ARG A 441 32.11 1.06 -7.45
C ARG A 441 32.34 0.20 -8.67
N LEU A 442 32.97 0.76 -9.71
CA LEU A 442 33.28 0.02 -10.94
C LEU A 442 34.16 -1.21 -10.68
N ASP A 443 35.09 -1.14 -9.73
CA ASP A 443 35.96 -2.26 -9.35
C ASP A 443 35.18 -3.45 -8.76
N ARG A 444 33.97 -3.23 -8.23
CA ARG A 444 33.08 -4.29 -7.71
C ARG A 444 32.10 -4.82 -8.74
N MET A 445 32.01 -4.17 -9.90
CA MET A 445 30.99 -4.42 -10.91
C MET A 445 31.54 -5.23 -12.09
N SER A 446 30.69 -6.11 -12.61
CA SER A 446 30.93 -6.85 -13.85
C SER A 446 30.18 -6.17 -15.00
N LEU A 447 30.61 -4.97 -15.37
CA LEU A 447 29.95 -4.19 -16.42
C LEU A 447 30.09 -4.82 -17.81
N ARG A 448 28.96 -4.89 -18.53
CA ARG A 448 28.91 -5.26 -19.95
C ARG A 448 29.56 -4.17 -20.83
N PRO A 449 30.14 -4.50 -22.00
CA PRO A 449 30.80 -3.52 -22.88
C PRO A 449 29.95 -2.29 -23.21
N GLU A 450 28.63 -2.48 -23.34
CA GLU A 450 27.67 -1.43 -23.65
C GLU A 450 27.51 -0.44 -22.48
N ALA A 451 27.51 -0.93 -21.24
CA ALA A 451 27.48 -0.08 -20.06
C ALA A 451 28.79 0.68 -19.87
N TRP A 452 29.93 0.05 -20.19
CA TRP A 452 31.23 0.72 -20.26
C TRP A 452 31.24 1.85 -21.29
N GLY A 453 30.53 1.68 -22.41
CA GLY A 453 30.37 2.73 -23.42
C GLY A 453 29.75 4.00 -22.85
N VAL A 454 28.73 3.89 -22.00
CA VAL A 454 28.10 5.04 -21.33
C VAL A 454 29.08 5.72 -20.37
N VAL A 455 29.76 4.94 -19.53
CA VAL A 455 30.78 5.45 -18.58
C VAL A 455 31.89 6.22 -19.30
N ALA A 456 32.40 5.67 -20.41
CA ALA A 456 33.48 6.30 -21.19
C ALA A 456 33.06 7.63 -21.83
N GLN A 457 31.79 7.79 -22.19
CA GLN A 457 31.26 9.00 -22.82
C GLN A 457 31.02 10.14 -21.84
N LEU A 458 30.67 9.83 -20.58
CA LEU A 458 30.30 10.80 -19.55
C LEU A 458 31.43 11.79 -19.21
N GLY A 459 32.71 11.38 -19.33
CA GLY A 459 33.86 12.27 -19.19
C GLY A 459 33.79 13.16 -17.93
N ARG A 460 33.59 14.49 -18.12
CA ARG A 460 33.31 15.43 -17.02
C ARG A 460 31.81 15.59 -16.77
N GLU A 461 31.06 16.01 -17.77
CA GLU A 461 29.60 16.17 -17.72
C GLU A 461 29.02 15.95 -19.13
N ARG A 462 27.86 15.29 -19.23
CA ARG A 462 27.12 15.07 -20.49
C ARG A 462 25.62 15.08 -20.25
N SER A 463 24.86 15.62 -21.19
CA SER A 463 23.40 15.54 -21.19
C SER A 463 22.89 14.17 -21.65
N LEU A 464 21.67 13.80 -21.24
CA LEU A 464 21.01 12.60 -21.75
C LEU A 464 20.87 12.65 -23.27
N ARG A 465 20.56 13.82 -23.84
CA ARG A 465 20.52 14.06 -25.29
C ARG A 465 21.80 13.64 -25.98
N GLU A 466 22.96 14.11 -25.50
CA GLU A 466 24.26 13.78 -26.08
C GLU A 466 24.58 12.28 -25.97
N LEU A 467 24.15 11.62 -24.90
CA LEU A 467 24.32 10.16 -24.73
C LEU A 467 23.48 9.38 -25.75
N LEU A 468 22.24 9.82 -26.02
CA LEU A 468 21.34 9.20 -27.00
C LEU A 468 21.79 9.44 -28.45
N GLU A 469 22.41 10.58 -28.74
CA GLU A 469 22.92 10.89 -30.08
C GLU A 469 24.13 10.01 -30.47
N SER A 470 24.76 9.32 -29.51
CA SER A 470 25.81 8.34 -29.76
C SER A 470 25.21 7.02 -30.31
N ARG A 471 25.28 6.80 -31.62
CA ARG A 471 24.61 5.65 -32.25
C ARG A 471 25.42 4.36 -32.21
N ALA A 472 25.02 3.47 -31.31
CA ALA A 472 25.21 2.02 -31.42
C ALA A 472 23.97 1.19 -31.03
N GLU A 473 22.97 1.77 -30.33
CA GLU A 473 21.87 1.03 -29.71
C GLU A 473 20.55 1.84 -29.63
N PRO A 474 19.39 1.21 -29.38
CA PRO A 474 18.11 1.90 -29.19
C PRO A 474 18.10 2.84 -27.97
N ASP A 475 17.38 3.96 -28.07
CA ASP A 475 17.35 5.01 -27.02
C ASP A 475 16.94 4.47 -25.65
N PHE A 476 15.96 3.57 -25.61
CA PHE A 476 15.52 2.99 -24.35
C PHE A 476 16.60 2.13 -23.67
N GLU A 477 17.43 1.43 -24.45
CA GLU A 477 18.56 0.65 -23.92
C GLU A 477 19.59 1.56 -23.24
N ILE A 478 19.90 2.69 -23.88
CA ILE A 478 20.79 3.70 -23.31
C ILE A 478 20.16 4.28 -22.04
N CYS A 479 18.87 4.64 -22.06
CA CYS A 479 18.16 5.12 -20.87
C CYS A 479 18.19 4.12 -19.71
N ARG A 480 17.97 2.82 -19.95
CA ARG A 480 18.04 1.79 -18.90
C ARG A 480 19.43 1.70 -18.28
N ARG A 481 20.49 1.84 -19.08
CA ARG A 481 21.88 1.85 -18.59
C ARG A 481 22.21 3.10 -17.81
N VAL A 482 21.84 4.29 -18.30
CA VAL A 482 22.02 5.54 -17.56
C VAL A 482 21.27 5.48 -16.24
N TYR A 483 20.05 4.95 -16.25
CA TYR A 483 19.26 4.76 -15.04
C TYR A 483 19.92 3.77 -14.08
N GLY A 484 20.36 2.60 -14.56
CA GLY A 484 21.08 1.62 -13.75
C GLY A 484 22.35 2.21 -13.11
N LEU A 485 23.17 2.93 -13.88
CA LEU A 485 24.38 3.59 -13.38
C LEU A 485 24.06 4.67 -12.35
N LEU A 486 22.94 5.39 -12.50
CA LEU A 486 22.46 6.37 -11.53
C LEU A 486 22.04 5.68 -10.23
N ARG A 487 21.31 4.56 -10.31
CA ARG A 487 20.86 3.78 -9.14
C ARG A 487 22.00 3.04 -8.44
N ALA A 488 22.98 2.51 -9.19
CA ALA A 488 24.25 1.99 -8.67
C ALA A 488 25.16 3.10 -8.10
N ARG A 489 24.76 4.36 -8.28
CA ARG A 489 25.47 5.59 -7.89
C ARG A 489 26.89 5.65 -8.44
N VAL A 490 27.11 5.12 -9.64
CA VAL A 490 28.34 5.36 -10.42
C VAL A 490 28.32 6.79 -10.97
N ILE A 491 27.12 7.29 -11.31
CA ILE A 491 26.88 8.61 -11.86
C ILE A 491 25.93 9.40 -10.95
N GLU A 492 25.96 10.72 -11.06
CA GLU A 492 25.03 11.64 -10.41
C GLU A 492 24.56 12.73 -11.39
N ARG A 493 23.44 13.39 -11.06
CA ARG A 493 22.99 14.57 -11.79
C ARG A 493 23.81 15.79 -11.40
N ALA A 494 24.25 16.59 -12.37
CA ALA A 494 24.94 17.85 -12.12
C ALA A 494 23.94 18.91 -11.60
N VAL A 495 24.28 19.62 -10.52
CA VAL A 495 23.37 20.44 -9.67
C VAL A 495 22.86 21.73 -10.33
N ALA A 496 23.09 21.97 -11.63
CA ALA A 496 22.77 23.26 -12.27
C ALA A 496 21.27 23.53 -12.56
N ASP A 497 20.35 22.62 -12.20
CA ASP A 497 18.95 22.65 -12.67
C ASP A 497 17.88 22.65 -11.54
N ALA A 498 18.16 23.23 -10.37
CA ALA A 498 17.06 23.56 -9.44
C ALA A 498 16.19 24.75 -9.94
N GLU A 499 16.69 25.58 -10.88
CA GLU A 499 15.99 26.78 -11.37
C GLU A 499 15.62 26.77 -12.87
N ARG A 500 15.87 25.67 -13.60
CA ARG A 500 15.61 25.59 -15.06
C ARG A 500 14.77 24.42 -15.54
N VAL A 501 14.24 23.57 -14.66
CA VAL A 501 13.28 22.54 -15.06
C VAL A 501 11.87 23.11 -15.11
N VAL A 502 11.52 23.71 -16.24
CA VAL A 502 10.13 23.65 -16.71
C VAL A 502 9.93 22.20 -17.17
N PRO A 503 8.86 21.49 -16.76
CA PRO A 503 8.54 20.21 -17.39
C PRO A 503 8.26 20.50 -18.86
N GLY A 504 9.24 20.27 -19.72
CA GLY A 504 9.07 20.35 -21.17
C GLY A 504 8.06 19.31 -21.59
N THR A 505 6.88 19.76 -21.99
CA THR A 505 5.74 19.00 -22.52
C THR A 505 6.01 18.32 -23.88
N GLU A 506 7.28 18.08 -24.23
CA GLU A 506 7.62 17.33 -25.44
C GLU A 506 7.72 15.85 -25.08
N VAL A 507 6.66 15.11 -25.42
CA VAL A 507 6.65 13.65 -25.36
C VAL A 507 7.65 13.15 -26.41
N PHE A 508 8.85 12.79 -25.97
CA PHE A 508 9.76 11.98 -26.76
C PHE A 508 9.24 10.55 -26.74
N GLU A 509 8.59 10.11 -27.82
CA GLU A 509 8.35 8.70 -28.06
C GLU A 509 9.58 8.11 -28.76
N PRO A 510 10.27 7.11 -28.17
CA PRO A 510 11.39 6.47 -28.84
C PRO A 510 10.91 5.85 -30.15
N GLY A 511 11.69 6.01 -31.22
CA GLY A 511 11.34 5.53 -32.55
C GLY A 511 10.92 4.05 -32.53
N ALA A 512 9.67 3.81 -32.93
CA ALA A 512 9.01 2.53 -32.86
C ALA A 512 9.81 1.39 -33.54
N ALA A 513 10.25 0.44 -32.71
CA ALA A 513 10.37 -0.96 -33.07
C ALA A 513 10.21 -1.80 -31.80
N ALA A 514 8.96 -2.16 -31.46
CA ALA A 514 8.54 -3.40 -30.75
C ALA A 514 7.20 -3.29 -29.96
N ASP A 515 6.39 -2.25 -30.13
CA ASP A 515 5.09 -2.14 -29.39
C ASP A 515 3.86 -2.67 -30.14
N ASP A 516 4.04 -3.44 -31.23
CA ASP A 516 2.94 -4.15 -31.90
C ASP A 516 3.32 -5.62 -32.20
N ALA A 517 3.46 -6.40 -31.13
CA ALA A 517 3.30 -7.84 -31.17
C ALA A 517 2.77 -8.31 -29.81
N ALA A 518 1.47 -8.06 -29.58
CA ALA A 518 0.71 -8.85 -28.63
C ALA A 518 0.95 -10.32 -28.95
N ALA A 519 1.65 -11.02 -28.05
CA ALA A 519 1.86 -12.45 -28.12
C ALA A 519 0.49 -13.14 -28.06
N ALA A 520 -0.02 -13.53 -29.23
CA ALA A 520 -0.91 -14.67 -29.32
C ALA A 520 -0.18 -15.88 -28.70
N PRO A 521 -0.84 -16.71 -27.88
CA PRO A 521 -0.22 -17.93 -27.37
C PRO A 521 0.27 -18.77 -28.55
N PRO A 522 1.48 -19.37 -28.48
CA PRO A 522 1.92 -20.26 -29.54
C PRO A 522 0.92 -21.41 -29.69
N GLU A 523 0.46 -21.66 -30.91
CA GLU A 523 -0.29 -22.87 -31.21
C GLU A 523 0.50 -24.10 -30.71
N PRO A 524 -0.17 -25.09 -30.10
CA PRO A 524 0.51 -26.28 -29.63
C PRO A 524 1.19 -26.97 -30.81
N ALA A 525 2.51 -27.12 -30.71
CA ALA A 525 3.31 -27.82 -31.70
C ALA A 525 2.71 -29.21 -31.94
N ALA A 526 2.25 -29.45 -33.18
CA ALA A 526 1.76 -30.74 -33.62
C ALA A 526 2.79 -31.82 -33.28
N ALA A 527 2.34 -32.83 -32.52
CA ALA A 527 3.13 -33.98 -32.11
C ALA A 527 3.88 -34.58 -33.32
N ARG A 528 5.20 -34.41 -33.35
CA ARG A 528 6.06 -35.15 -34.26
C ARG A 528 6.07 -36.60 -33.78
N THR A 529 5.28 -37.42 -34.48
CA THR A 529 5.28 -38.88 -34.32
C THR A 529 6.71 -39.40 -34.50
N PRO A 530 7.29 -40.14 -33.54
CA PRO A 530 8.61 -40.74 -33.73
C PRO A 530 8.58 -41.80 -34.85
N PRO A 531 9.69 -42.01 -35.57
CA PRO A 531 9.75 -43.01 -36.64
C PRO A 531 9.49 -44.41 -36.07
N ARG A 532 8.52 -45.12 -36.64
CA ARG A 532 8.24 -46.52 -36.35
C ARG A 532 9.48 -47.38 -36.66
N THR A 533 10.09 -47.95 -35.64
CA THR A 533 11.04 -49.06 -35.78
C THR A 533 10.29 -50.28 -36.31
N PRO A 534 10.79 -51.00 -37.34
CA PRO A 534 10.11 -52.18 -37.84
C PRO A 534 10.13 -53.29 -36.80
N ALA A 535 8.99 -53.96 -36.65
CA ALA A 535 8.82 -55.13 -35.80
C ALA A 535 9.85 -56.21 -36.16
N ARG A 536 10.61 -56.68 -35.16
CA ARG A 536 11.27 -57.99 -35.24
C ARG A 536 10.18 -59.05 -35.31
N ALA A 537 10.14 -59.77 -36.42
CA ALA A 537 9.40 -61.02 -36.52
C ALA A 537 9.93 -62.00 -35.46
N ALA A 538 9.01 -62.65 -34.78
CA ALA A 538 9.29 -63.90 -34.11
C ALA A 538 9.54 -64.95 -35.19
N GLU A 539 10.77 -65.46 -35.23
CA GLU A 539 11.13 -66.87 -35.39
C GLU A 539 12.60 -67.05 -34.98
#